data_AF-A0A2N3EBT1-F1
#
_entry.id   AF-A0A2N3EBT1-F1
#
_cell.length_a   1.000
_cell.length_b   1.000
_cell.length_c   1.000
_cell.angle_alpha   90.00
_cell.angle_beta   90.00
_cell.angle_gamma   90.00
#
_symmetry.space_group_name_H-M   'P 1'
#
loop_
_entity.id
_entity.type
_entity.pdbx_description
1 polymer ?
#
loop_
_entity_poly.entity_id
_entity_poly.type
_entity_poly.pdbx_seq_one_letter_code
_entity_poly.pdbx_strand_id
1 'polypeptide(L)'
;MKYQTQKIAYWYFVAAMALFAIQVLGGLLIGWIYVSPNFLSETLPFNIARMLHTNSLIVWLILGFCGGAYFILPEETETEIWSPTLAYLQLIIFVVGTLGAVVTYVFDIAH
;
A
#
# COMPACT_ATOMS: atom_id res chain seq x y z
N MET A 1 8.77 -20.99 -10.35
CA MET A 1 9.81 -20.29 -9.56
C MET A 1 11.05 -21.15 -9.57
N LYS A 2 12.16 -20.62 -10.08
CA LYS A 2 13.46 -21.30 -10.10
C LYS A 2 14.09 -21.32 -8.69
N TYR A 3 13.78 -20.31 -7.88
CA TYR A 3 14.27 -20.14 -6.50
C TYR A 3 13.10 -20.12 -5.51
N GLN A 4 13.28 -20.74 -4.33
CA GLN A 4 12.23 -20.87 -3.32
C GLN A 4 11.84 -19.53 -2.71
N THR A 5 12.77 -18.57 -2.62
CA THR A 5 12.54 -17.26 -2.02
C THR A 5 11.74 -16.30 -2.91
N GLN A 6 11.57 -16.58 -4.20
CA GLN A 6 10.71 -15.77 -5.08
C GLN A 6 9.25 -15.68 -4.59
N LYS A 7 8.78 -16.67 -3.83
CA LYS A 7 7.43 -16.68 -3.25
C LYS A 7 7.15 -15.54 -2.28
N ILE A 8 8.20 -14.86 -1.77
CA ILE A 8 8.07 -13.65 -0.96
C ILE A 8 7.32 -12.57 -1.74
N ALA A 9 7.60 -12.44 -3.03
CA ALA A 9 6.99 -11.43 -3.91
C ALA A 9 5.45 -11.50 -3.92
N TYR A 10 4.88 -12.69 -3.80
CA TYR A 10 3.44 -12.89 -3.75
C TYR A 10 2.78 -12.04 -2.66
N TRP A 11 3.34 -12.05 -1.44
CA TRP A 11 2.75 -11.33 -0.31
C TRP A 11 2.84 -9.80 -0.46
N TYR A 12 3.92 -9.31 -1.08
CA TYR A 12 4.04 -7.91 -1.46
C TYR A 12 2.99 -7.51 -2.49
N PHE A 13 2.75 -8.35 -3.50
CA PHE A 13 1.72 -8.09 -4.50
C PHE A 13 0.30 -8.16 -3.92
N VAL A 14 0.02 -9.07 -3.01
CA VAL A 14 -1.29 -9.11 -2.32
C VAL A 14 -1.53 -7.80 -1.55
N ALA A 15 -0.55 -7.34 -0.77
CA ALA A 15 -0.66 -6.09 -0.02
C ALA A 15 -0.80 -4.87 -0.96
N ALA A 16 -0.03 -4.84 -2.05
CA ALA A 16 -0.12 -3.80 -3.08
C ALA A 16 -1.51 -3.77 -3.74
N MET A 17 -2.06 -4.92 -4.13
CA MET A 17 -3.39 -5.01 -4.76
C MET A 17 -4.51 -4.60 -3.80
N ALA A 18 -4.40 -4.93 -2.51
CA ALA A 18 -5.35 -4.47 -1.51
C ALA A 18 -5.34 -2.94 -1.37
N LEU A 19 -4.15 -2.33 -1.31
CA LEU A 19 -4.02 -0.87 -1.26
C LEU A 19 -4.43 -0.19 -2.56
N PHE A 20 -4.22 -0.82 -3.71
CA PHE A 20 -4.70 -0.34 -4.99
C PHE A 20 -6.24 -0.28 -5.02
N ALA A 21 -6.93 -1.30 -4.52
CA ALA A 21 -8.38 -1.26 -4.40
C ALA A 21 -8.86 -0.09 -3.52
N ILE A 22 -8.21 0.14 -2.38
CA ILE A 22 -8.49 1.29 -1.50
C ILE A 22 -8.26 2.62 -2.25
N GLN A 23 -7.16 2.72 -3.00
CA GLN A 23 -6.82 3.91 -3.76
C GLN A 23 -7.88 4.25 -4.81
N VAL A 24 -8.34 3.26 -5.58
CA VAL A 24 -9.39 3.45 -6.61
C VAL A 24 -10.72 3.85 -5.97
N LEU A 25 -11.12 3.19 -4.87
CA LEU A 25 -12.34 3.55 -4.14
C LEU A 25 -12.28 4.96 -3.56
N GLY A 26 -11.13 5.36 -3.00
CA GLY A 26 -10.89 6.73 -2.56
C GLY A 26 -10.97 7.74 -3.71
N GLY A 27 -10.46 7.40 -4.89
CA GLY A 27 -10.56 8.23 -6.08
C GLY A 27 -12.01 8.42 -6.54
N LEU A 28 -12.79 7.35 -6.56
CA LEU A 28 -14.21 7.39 -6.89
C LEU A 28 -14.99 8.27 -5.89
N LEU A 29 -14.68 8.13 -4.60
CA LEU A 29 -15.28 8.94 -3.53
C LEU A 29 -14.99 10.43 -3.72
N ILE A 30 -13.73 10.80 -3.97
CA ILE A 30 -13.33 12.19 -4.23
C ILE A 30 -14.07 12.73 -5.47
N GLY A 31 -14.16 11.94 -6.54
CA GLY A 31 -14.91 12.29 -7.74
C GLY A 31 -16.41 12.53 -7.47
N TRP A 32 -17.02 11.78 -6.56
CA TRP A 32 -18.39 12.02 -6.11
C TRP A 32 -18.52 13.32 -5.30
N ILE A 33 -17.59 13.59 -4.38
CA ILE A 33 -17.59 14.85 -3.60
C ILE A 33 -17.52 16.08 -4.52
N TYR A 34 -16.82 15.99 -5.66
CA TYR A 34 -16.79 17.07 -6.66
C TYR A 34 -18.18 17.47 -7.19
N VAL A 35 -19.09 16.51 -7.35
CA VAL A 35 -20.47 16.76 -7.84
C VAL A 35 -21.49 16.90 -6.71
N SER A 36 -21.14 16.47 -5.48
CA SER A 36 -21.96 16.57 -4.27
C SER A 36 -21.11 17.05 -3.07
N PRO A 37 -20.80 18.36 -2.96
CA PRO A 37 -19.78 18.87 -2.03
C PRO A 37 -20.05 18.67 -0.54
N ASN A 38 -21.33 18.54 -0.14
CA ASN A 38 -21.72 18.34 1.25
C ASN A 38 -21.72 16.85 1.66
N PHE A 39 -21.46 15.92 0.74
CA PHE A 39 -21.39 14.50 1.05
C PHE A 39 -20.18 14.19 1.94
N LEU A 40 -20.43 13.67 3.14
CA LEU A 40 -19.41 13.34 4.16
C LEU A 40 -18.51 14.51 4.60
N SER A 41 -18.91 15.77 4.38
CA SER A 41 -18.06 16.95 4.63
C SER A 41 -17.60 17.10 6.09
N GLU A 42 -18.35 16.57 7.05
CA GLU A 42 -18.01 16.62 8.47
C GLU A 42 -17.20 15.41 8.95
N THR A 43 -17.45 14.22 8.38
CA THR A 43 -16.85 12.96 8.84
C THR A 43 -15.60 12.56 8.06
N LEU A 44 -15.55 12.91 6.76
CA LEU A 44 -14.41 12.62 5.90
C LEU A 44 -14.23 13.77 4.89
N PRO A 45 -13.64 14.90 5.33
CA PRO A 45 -13.41 16.06 4.48
C PRO A 45 -12.59 15.73 3.23
N PHE A 46 -12.81 16.50 2.15
CA PHE A 46 -12.18 16.28 0.85
C PHE A 46 -10.65 16.15 0.92
N ASN A 47 -9.98 16.97 1.74
CA ASN A 47 -8.52 16.91 1.90
C ASN A 47 -8.06 15.59 2.53
N ILE A 48 -8.80 15.05 3.50
CA ILE A 48 -8.50 13.74 4.11
C ILE A 48 -8.71 12.62 3.11
N ALA A 49 -9.83 12.63 2.38
CA ALA A 49 -10.08 11.67 1.30
C ALA A 49 -8.97 11.73 0.23
N ARG A 50 -8.54 12.93 -0.16
CA ARG A 50 -7.42 13.15 -1.10
C ARG A 50 -6.11 12.56 -0.58
N MET A 51 -5.78 12.79 0.69
CA MET A 51 -4.58 12.22 1.31
C MET A 51 -4.60 10.69 1.30
N LEU A 52 -5.73 10.08 1.63
CA LEU A 52 -5.90 8.62 1.55
C LEU A 52 -5.65 8.11 0.12
N HIS A 53 -6.20 8.79 -0.90
CA HIS A 53 -6.01 8.42 -2.30
C HIS A 53 -4.55 8.56 -2.76
N THR A 54 -3.89 9.69 -2.50
CA THR A 54 -2.53 9.91 -3.01
C THR A 54 -1.47 9.14 -2.23
N ASN A 55 -1.65 8.95 -0.92
CA ASN A 55 -0.65 8.25 -0.11
C ASN A 55 -0.75 6.74 -0.34
N SER A 56 -1.96 6.19 -0.46
CA SER A 56 -2.12 4.79 -0.87
C SER A 56 -1.52 4.52 -2.24
N LEU A 57 -1.66 5.44 -3.21
CA LEU A 57 -1.01 5.37 -4.52
C LEU A 57 0.50 5.16 -4.40
N ILE A 58 1.17 6.00 -3.60
CA ILE A 58 2.62 5.93 -3.41
C ILE A 58 3.01 4.58 -2.76
N VAL A 59 2.33 4.21 -1.69
CA VAL A 59 2.71 3.02 -0.91
C VAL A 59 2.49 1.73 -1.70
N TRP A 60 1.36 1.59 -2.42
CA TRP A 60 1.12 0.36 -3.17
C TRP A 60 2.10 0.20 -4.33
N LEU A 61 2.52 1.29 -4.97
CA LEU A 61 3.56 1.27 -6.01
C LEU A 61 4.90 0.82 -5.43
N ILE A 62 5.30 1.34 -4.26
CA ILE A 62 6.53 0.91 -3.58
C ILE A 62 6.47 -0.58 -3.23
N LEU A 63 5.34 -1.07 -2.71
CA LEU A 63 5.15 -2.50 -2.46
C LEU A 63 5.24 -3.32 -3.76
N GLY A 64 4.69 -2.82 -4.86
CA GLY A 64 4.84 -3.42 -6.19
C GLY A 64 6.29 -3.48 -6.66
N PHE A 65 7.06 -2.40 -6.47
CA PHE A 65 8.48 -2.37 -6.80
C PHE A 65 9.29 -3.33 -5.93
N CYS A 66 9.02 -3.40 -4.63
CA CYS A 66 9.65 -4.37 -3.73
C CYS A 66 9.28 -5.81 -4.13
N GLY A 67 8.01 -6.09 -4.41
CA GLY A 67 7.56 -7.41 -4.88
C GLY A 67 8.24 -7.81 -6.18
N GLY A 68 8.33 -6.89 -7.15
CA GLY A 68 9.07 -7.10 -8.41
C GLY A 68 10.54 -7.40 -8.16
N ALA A 69 11.20 -6.64 -7.28
CA ALA A 69 12.59 -6.90 -6.91
C ALA A 69 12.77 -8.28 -6.26
N TYR A 70 11.94 -8.67 -5.29
CA TYR A 70 12.02 -10.00 -4.66
C TYR A 70 11.72 -11.16 -5.62
N PHE A 71 11.02 -10.90 -6.73
CA PHE A 71 10.77 -11.90 -7.76
C PHE A 71 11.93 -12.03 -8.74
N ILE A 72 12.45 -10.90 -9.26
CA ILE A 72 13.46 -10.85 -10.32
C ILE A 72 14.87 -11.11 -9.76
N LEU A 73 15.20 -10.56 -8.60
CA LEU A 73 16.58 -10.57 -8.09
C LEU A 73 17.15 -11.98 -7.90
N PRO A 74 16.41 -12.99 -7.38
CA PRO A 74 16.92 -14.35 -7.30
C PRO A 74 17.23 -14.97 -8.67
N GLU A 75 16.43 -14.65 -9.69
CA GLU A 75 16.66 -15.14 -11.05
C GLU A 75 17.92 -14.54 -11.67
N GLU A 76 18.10 -13.21 -11.53
CA GLU A 76 19.24 -12.48 -12.14
C GLU A 76 20.57 -12.69 -11.40
N THR A 77 20.52 -12.91 -10.08
CA THR A 77 21.73 -13.16 -9.27
C THR A 77 22.05 -14.65 -9.15
N GLU A 78 21.21 -15.49 -9.73
CA GLU A 78 21.27 -16.94 -9.69
C GLU A 78 21.41 -17.56 -8.28
N THR A 79 20.94 -16.86 -7.26
CA THR A 79 21.02 -17.26 -5.85
C THR A 79 19.74 -16.92 -5.10
N GLU A 80 19.55 -17.53 -3.92
CA GLU A 80 18.41 -17.23 -3.06
C GLU A 80 18.57 -15.85 -2.39
N ILE A 81 17.45 -15.20 -2.02
CA ILE A 81 17.48 -14.00 -1.18
C ILE A 81 18.19 -14.31 0.14
N TRP A 82 19.14 -13.44 0.52
CA TRP A 82 19.98 -13.62 1.71
C TRP A 82 19.19 -13.86 3.01
N SER A 83 18.09 -13.14 3.24
CA SER A 83 17.26 -13.33 4.43
C SER A 83 15.77 -13.16 4.11
N PRO A 84 15.01 -14.26 3.99
CA PRO A 84 13.56 -14.23 3.88
C PRO A 84 12.89 -13.54 5.07
N THR A 85 13.44 -13.72 6.27
CA THR A 85 12.92 -13.13 7.51
C THR A 85 12.93 -11.60 7.45
N LEU A 86 14.00 -10.99 6.90
CA LEU A 86 14.04 -9.53 6.74
C LEU A 86 13.03 -9.02 5.73
N ALA A 87 12.81 -9.76 4.64
CA ALA A 87 11.79 -9.38 3.66
C ALA A 87 10.38 -9.39 4.29
N TYR A 88 10.03 -10.42 5.06
CA TYR A 88 8.74 -10.43 5.75
C TYR A 88 8.64 -9.36 6.85
N LEU A 89 9.73 -9.08 7.57
CA LEU A 89 9.76 -7.99 8.55
C LEU A 89 9.54 -6.63 7.87
N GLN A 90 10.20 -6.38 6.74
CA GLN A 90 9.99 -5.17 5.94
C GLN A 90 8.52 -5.05 5.51
N LEU A 91 7.91 -6.12 5.02
CA LEU A 91 6.49 -6.14 4.65
C LEU A 91 5.59 -5.78 5.85
N ILE A 92 5.83 -6.37 7.02
CA ILE A 92 5.06 -6.09 8.24
C ILE A 92 5.19 -4.61 8.63
N ILE A 93 6.40 -4.05 8.61
CA ILE A 93 6.63 -2.63 8.90
C ILE A 93 5.84 -1.74 7.93
N PHE A 94 5.86 -2.06 6.63
CA PHE A 94 5.07 -1.33 5.64
C PHE A 94 3.57 -1.42 5.93
N VAL A 95 3.03 -2.61 6.18
CA VAL A 95 1.59 -2.81 6.43
C VAL A 95 1.15 -2.09 7.70
N VAL A 96 1.87 -2.28 8.81
CA VAL A 96 1.56 -1.63 10.10
C VAL A 96 1.69 -0.12 9.99
N GLY A 97 2.76 0.38 9.37
CA GLY A 97 2.96 1.82 9.14
C GLY A 97 1.83 2.43 8.30
N THR A 98 1.39 1.72 7.26
CA THR A 98 0.30 2.18 6.39
C THR A 98 -1.04 2.20 7.13
N LEU A 99 -1.34 1.16 7.90
CA LEU A 99 -2.55 1.12 8.74
C LEU A 99 -2.53 2.24 9.78
N GLY A 100 -1.38 2.47 10.43
CA GLY A 100 -1.20 3.58 11.36
C GLY A 100 -1.50 4.93 10.71
N ALA A 101 -0.93 5.20 9.53
CA ALA A 101 -1.18 6.43 8.78
C ALA A 101 -2.66 6.61 8.43
N VAL A 102 -3.33 5.56 7.94
CA VAL A 102 -4.77 5.61 7.60
C VAL A 102 -5.63 5.94 8.84
N VAL A 103 -5.38 5.26 9.96
CA VAL A 103 -6.11 5.51 11.22
C VAL A 103 -5.88 6.95 11.69
N THR A 104 -4.64 7.44 11.61
CA THR A 104 -4.33 8.83 11.97
C THR A 104 -5.06 9.84 11.10
N TYR A 105 -5.13 9.63 9.78
CA TYR A 105 -5.85 10.54 8.89
C TYR A 105 -7.35 10.56 9.12
N VAL A 106 -7.95 9.41 9.44
CA VAL A 106 -9.42 9.28 9.57
C VAL A 106 -9.92 9.72 10.94
N PHE A 107 -9.17 9.44 12.01
CA PHE A 107 -9.60 9.71 13.39
C PHE A 107 -8.88 10.88 14.05
N ASP A 108 -7.92 11.49 13.35
CA ASP A 108 -7.24 12.70 13.81
C ASP A 108 -6.59 12.52 15.20
N ILE A 109 -6.00 11.34 15.42
CA ILE A 109 -5.49 10.89 16.73
C ILE A 109 -4.11 11.44 17.10
N ALA A 110 -3.51 12.25 16.23
CA ALA A 110 -2.20 12.86 16.46
C ALA A 110 -2.29 14.37 16.21
N HIS A 111 -2.80 15.08 17.23
CA HIS A 111 -2.79 16.54 17.35
C HIS A 111 -1.64 17.00 18.25
#